data_AF-A0AA36JAK7-F1
#
_entry.id   AF-A0AA36JAK7-F1
#
_cell.length_a   1.000
_cell.length_b   1.000
_cell.length_c   1.000
_cell.angle_alpha   90.00
_cell.angle_beta   90.00
_cell.angle_gamma   90.00
#
_symmetry.space_group_name_H-M   'P 1'
#
loop_
_entity.id
_entity.type
_entity.pdbx_description
1 polymer ?
#
loop_
_entity_poly.entity_id
_entity_poly.type
_entity_poly.pdbx_seq_one_letter_code
_entity_poly.pdbx_strand_id
1 'polypeptide(L)'
;MRRRGVTALGLANGKRSGVPVTAVMVTLASLASLGLNGTRSFSAFGRKRPHIKAEAAGAKRSLSAIRDRLRKEDGTSFVDTHCHLDLVLPRLSEQSHKDAAKAVAKGEEPLPRLRADFLEWRETLQGSERDLEGCVNIGCSARGIDAAVEFLKHDNVYGAFGIHPLNAHEWNSEMEDKIVKLMSRDKVVAWGECGLDYYDKKTRAQKQEQHTRELQRKVFVRQIDLAVSLGKPLVVHTRCAEEDTLELLEAHLPESHPVHVHCFTSSQKLASALLEGFSGLRLGFTGVVTFKNAQETTSSAPPRMATAS
;
A
#
# COMPACT_ATOMS: atom_id res chain seq x y z
N MET A 1 56.33 -2.36 24.41
CA MET A 1 56.64 -1.72 25.71
C MET A 1 56.17 -0.27 25.68
N ARG A 2 55.30 0.10 26.65
CA ARG A 2 55.02 1.42 27.26
C ARG A 2 54.81 2.64 26.33
N ARG A 3 53.59 3.20 26.22
CA ARG A 3 52.83 4.06 27.18
C ARG A 3 53.52 5.39 27.55
N ARG A 4 52.91 6.51 27.13
CA ARG A 4 52.44 7.69 27.91
C ARG A 4 51.36 8.38 27.05
N GLY A 5 50.14 8.71 27.44
CA GLY A 5 49.50 8.77 28.75
C GLY A 5 49.44 10.20 29.28
N VAL A 6 48.34 10.92 28.99
CA VAL A 6 47.74 11.93 29.89
C VAL A 6 46.21 11.79 29.80
N THR A 7 45.57 11.95 30.95
CA THR A 7 44.27 11.40 31.34
C THR A 7 43.37 12.52 31.88
N ALA A 8 42.06 12.37 31.67
CA ALA A 8 40.92 12.81 32.52
C ALA A 8 40.63 14.33 32.62
N LEU A 9 39.39 14.82 32.76
CA LEU A 9 38.20 14.28 33.47
C LEU A 9 36.94 15.04 33.00
N GLY A 10 35.76 14.40 33.02
CA GLY A 10 34.47 15.11 32.92
C GLY A 10 33.27 14.24 32.57
N LEU A 11 32.67 13.62 33.59
CA LEU A 11 31.41 12.86 33.55
C LEU A 11 30.21 13.77 33.21
N ALA A 12 29.29 13.31 32.36
CA ALA A 12 27.84 13.43 32.60
C ALA A 12 27.01 12.59 31.60
N ASN A 13 26.07 11.85 32.17
CA ASN A 13 24.99 11.09 31.53
C ASN A 13 24.26 11.82 30.39
N GLY A 14 23.81 11.07 29.38
CA GLY A 14 22.68 11.53 28.57
C GLY A 14 22.48 10.86 27.23
N LYS A 15 21.62 9.83 27.22
CA LYS A 15 20.72 9.42 26.12
C LYS A 15 21.35 9.05 24.77
N ARG A 16 21.26 7.75 24.45
CA ARG A 16 21.35 7.19 23.09
C ARG A 16 20.41 7.98 22.16
N SER A 17 20.98 8.62 21.15
CA SER A 17 20.25 9.20 20.02
C SER A 17 19.68 8.06 19.18
N GLY A 18 18.43 7.69 19.46
CA GLY A 18 17.62 6.91 18.54
C GLY A 18 17.34 7.73 17.28
N VAL A 19 17.64 7.16 16.13
CA VAL A 19 17.19 7.67 14.83
C VAL A 19 15.65 7.72 14.86
N PRO A 20 15.01 8.85 14.51
CA PRO A 20 13.56 8.92 14.46
C PRO A 20 13.06 8.07 13.29
N VAL A 21 12.33 7.00 13.59
CA VAL A 21 11.52 6.26 12.62
C VAL A 21 10.29 7.12 12.34
N THR A 22 10.32 7.90 11.27
CA THR A 22 9.16 8.66 10.79
C THR A 22 8.20 7.69 10.05
N ALA A 23 6.95 7.66 10.55
CA ALA A 23 5.69 7.10 10.04
C ALA A 23 5.45 7.33 8.52
N VAL A 24 4.50 6.76 7.76
CA VAL A 24 3.41 5.75 7.82
C VAL A 24 2.91 5.69 6.34
N MET A 25 2.33 4.59 5.85
CA MET A 25 1.35 4.69 4.75
C MET A 25 0.32 3.56 4.79
N VAL A 26 -0.94 3.98 4.83
CA VAL A 26 -2.14 3.15 4.69
C VAL A 26 -2.57 3.27 3.24
N THR A 27 -2.40 2.22 2.45
CA THR A 27 -3.12 2.14 1.18
C THR A 27 -4.60 1.96 1.50
N LEU A 28 -5.43 2.91 1.11
CA LEU A 28 -6.88 2.78 1.15
C LEU A 28 -7.32 1.78 0.07
N ALA A 29 -7.28 0.49 0.41
CA ALA A 29 -8.17 -0.47 -0.22
C ALA A 29 -9.60 -0.21 0.31
N SER A 30 -10.21 0.92 -0.06
CA SER A 30 -11.60 1.21 0.26
C SER A 30 -12.49 0.56 -0.78
N LEU A 31 -13.14 -0.56 -0.43
CA LEU A 31 -14.41 -1.01 -1.01
C LEU A 31 -15.09 -2.15 -0.21
N ALA A 32 -15.01 -2.16 1.12
CA ALA A 32 -15.72 -3.16 1.92
C ALA A 32 -16.39 -2.67 3.22
N SER A 33 -16.58 -1.35 3.41
CA SER A 33 -17.06 -0.83 4.70
C SER A 33 -18.33 0.02 4.67
N LEU A 34 -19.00 0.19 3.53
CA LEU A 34 -20.32 0.84 3.48
C LEU A 34 -21.44 -0.12 3.92
N GLY A 35 -21.34 -0.59 5.16
CA GLY A 35 -22.42 -1.24 5.89
C GLY A 35 -23.32 -0.16 6.50
N LEU A 36 -24.23 0.40 5.72
CA LEU A 36 -25.36 1.17 6.23
C LEU A 36 -26.27 0.22 7.01
N ASN A 37 -26.29 0.31 8.34
CA ASN A 37 -27.36 -0.26 9.14
C ASN A 37 -28.08 0.83 9.92
N GLY A 38 -29.31 1.06 9.47
CA GLY A 38 -30.27 1.99 10.04
C GLY A 38 -30.68 1.60 11.46
N THR A 39 -31.08 2.65 12.17
CA THR A 39 -31.73 2.65 13.47
C THR A 39 -33.07 1.90 13.45
N ARG A 40 -33.33 1.06 14.47
CA ARG A 40 -34.66 0.93 15.09
C ARG A 40 -34.58 0.27 16.47
N SER A 41 -35.25 0.92 17.42
CA SER A 41 -35.48 0.52 18.81
C SER A 41 -36.55 -0.58 18.89
N PHE A 42 -36.43 -1.52 19.83
CA PHE A 42 -37.58 -2.07 20.59
C PHE A 42 -37.12 -2.78 21.87
N SER A 43 -37.94 -2.64 22.90
CA SER A 43 -37.73 -2.99 24.31
C SER A 43 -38.31 -4.34 24.74
N ALA A 44 -37.64 -4.93 25.74
CA ALA A 44 -38.17 -5.66 26.91
C ALA A 44 -38.45 -7.19 26.89
N PHE A 45 -38.10 -7.80 28.05
CA PHE A 45 -38.34 -9.17 28.58
C PHE A 45 -37.60 -10.35 27.92
N GLY A 46 -36.94 -11.30 28.61
CA GLY A 46 -36.64 -11.54 30.03
C GLY A 46 -36.02 -12.95 30.21
N ARG A 47 -34.98 -13.05 31.06
CA ARG A 47 -34.41 -14.24 31.78
C ARG A 47 -33.45 -15.24 31.09
N LYS A 48 -32.16 -14.97 31.34
CA LYS A 48 -31.05 -15.83 31.88
C LYS A 48 -30.77 -17.24 31.32
N ARG A 49 -29.55 -17.40 30.76
CA ARG A 49 -28.41 -18.18 31.32
C ARG A 49 -27.06 -17.75 30.65
N PRO A 50 -25.89 -18.04 31.26
CA PRO A 50 -24.70 -17.20 31.17
C PRO A 50 -23.61 -17.70 30.19
N HIS A 51 -22.63 -16.83 29.99
CA HIS A 51 -21.33 -16.97 29.33
C HIS A 51 -21.24 -16.53 27.87
N ILE A 52 -20.13 -15.82 27.61
CA ILE A 52 -19.68 -15.20 26.35
C ILE A 52 -20.32 -13.85 26.00
N LYS A 53 -20.12 -12.85 26.87
CA LYS A 53 -20.20 -11.41 26.52
C LYS A 53 -19.08 -10.65 27.24
N ALA A 54 -17.85 -10.76 26.76
CA ALA A 54 -16.76 -9.88 27.19
C ALA A 54 -15.82 -9.48 26.03
N GLU A 55 -15.65 -10.31 24.99
CA GLU A 55 -14.68 -10.01 23.93
C GLU A 55 -15.18 -9.08 22.81
N ALA A 56 -16.50 -9.00 22.58
CA ALA A 56 -17.05 -8.12 21.53
C ALA A 56 -17.12 -6.62 21.92
N ALA A 57 -17.01 -6.29 23.21
CA ALA A 57 -17.00 -4.92 23.70
C ALA A 57 -15.57 -4.32 23.77
N GLY A 58 -14.53 -5.17 23.82
CA GLY A 58 -13.12 -4.77 23.77
C GLY A 58 -12.72 -4.27 22.38
N ALA A 59 -13.13 -4.98 21.33
CA ALA A 59 -12.75 -4.65 19.94
C ALA A 59 -13.30 -3.30 19.43
N LYS A 60 -14.52 -2.90 19.84
CA LYS A 60 -15.06 -1.57 19.49
C LYS A 60 -14.43 -0.42 20.27
N ARG A 61 -13.94 -0.68 21.49
CA ARG A 61 -13.21 0.32 22.31
C ARG A 61 -11.78 0.52 21.80
N SER A 62 -11.11 -0.54 21.34
CA SER A 62 -9.73 -0.46 20.87
C SER A 62 -9.57 0.35 19.57
N LEU A 63 -10.49 0.22 18.60
CA LEU A 63 -10.46 1.04 17.37
C LEU A 63 -10.72 2.53 17.62
N SER A 64 -11.62 2.88 18.54
CA SER A 64 -11.84 4.29 18.93
C SER A 64 -10.61 4.88 19.62
N ALA A 65 -9.92 4.09 20.45
CA ALA A 65 -8.73 4.51 21.16
C ALA A 65 -7.48 4.61 20.26
N ILE A 66 -7.36 3.75 19.24
CA ILE A 66 -6.33 3.84 18.19
C ILE A 66 -6.58 5.07 17.31
N ARG A 67 -7.84 5.28 16.88
CA ARG A 67 -8.25 6.46 16.12
C ARG A 67 -8.04 7.75 16.91
N ASP A 68 -8.35 7.76 18.22
CA ASP A 68 -8.20 8.93 19.09
C ASP A 68 -6.74 9.17 19.50
N ARG A 69 -5.87 8.14 19.50
CA ARG A 69 -4.41 8.26 19.67
C ARG A 69 -3.69 8.72 18.41
N LEU A 70 -4.19 8.36 17.22
CA LEU A 70 -3.74 8.95 15.95
C LEU A 70 -4.24 10.41 15.79
N ARG A 71 -5.32 10.79 16.50
CA ARG A 71 -5.94 12.13 16.42
C ARG A 71 -5.45 13.17 17.42
N LYS A 72 -4.40 12.93 18.17
CA LYS A 72 -3.85 13.92 19.11
C LYS A 72 -2.34 13.78 19.08
N GLU A 73 -1.65 14.47 18.17
CA GLU A 73 -0.98 15.71 18.59
C GLU A 73 -0.74 16.77 17.48
N ASP A 74 -1.03 16.56 16.19
CA ASP A 74 -0.60 17.54 15.15
C ASP A 74 -1.51 17.77 13.91
N GLY A 75 -2.61 17.04 13.69
CA GLY A 75 -3.40 17.25 12.46
C GLY A 75 -2.65 16.79 11.19
N THR A 76 -1.93 15.68 11.31
CA THR A 76 -1.13 15.10 10.24
C THR A 76 -1.98 14.69 9.03
N SER A 77 -1.71 15.37 7.93
CA SER A 77 -2.12 15.01 6.59
C SER A 77 -1.29 13.86 6.04
N PHE A 78 -1.77 13.14 5.01
CA PHE A 78 -1.06 11.99 4.45
C PHE A 78 -1.18 11.90 2.93
N VAL A 79 -0.23 11.19 2.32
CA VAL A 79 -0.25 10.84 0.90
C VAL A 79 -0.55 9.35 0.78
N ASP A 80 -1.16 8.92 -0.32
CA ASP A 80 -1.23 7.49 -0.68
C ASP A 80 -0.09 7.14 -1.66
N THR A 81 0.87 6.29 -1.27
CA THR A 81 2.02 5.93 -2.13
C THR A 81 1.67 4.95 -3.23
N HIS A 82 0.48 4.37 -3.23
CA HIS A 82 0.12 3.36 -4.20
C HIS A 82 -1.40 3.27 -4.36
N CYS A 83 -1.89 3.76 -5.50
CA CYS A 83 -3.30 3.59 -5.86
C CYS A 83 -3.47 3.33 -7.36
N HIS A 84 -4.60 2.71 -7.72
CA HIS A 84 -5.00 2.52 -9.12
C HIS A 84 -6.29 3.29 -9.39
N LEU A 85 -6.19 4.61 -9.62
CA LEU A 85 -7.35 5.47 -9.86
C LEU A 85 -8.15 5.01 -11.10
N ASP A 86 -7.46 4.46 -12.10
CA ASP A 86 -8.04 3.87 -13.30
C ASP A 86 -8.95 2.67 -13.01
N LEU A 87 -8.71 1.95 -11.90
CA LEU A 87 -9.53 0.81 -11.47
C LEU A 87 -10.56 1.21 -10.40
N VAL A 88 -10.21 2.15 -9.53
CA VAL A 88 -11.01 2.52 -8.35
C VAL A 88 -12.14 3.47 -8.74
N LEU A 89 -11.85 4.56 -9.44
CA LEU A 89 -12.85 5.61 -9.72
C LEU A 89 -14.02 5.11 -10.57
N PRO A 90 -13.84 4.29 -11.62
CA PRO A 90 -14.98 3.74 -12.37
C PRO A 90 -15.89 2.86 -11.51
N ARG A 91 -15.33 2.06 -10.60
CA ARG A 91 -16.11 1.20 -9.69
C ARG A 91 -16.90 2.01 -8.68
N LEU A 92 -16.29 3.07 -8.14
CA LEU A 92 -16.97 3.98 -7.21
C LEU A 92 -18.08 4.77 -7.90
N SER A 93 -17.84 5.23 -9.13
CA SER A 93 -18.87 5.84 -9.96
C SER A 93 -20.03 4.87 -10.18
N GLU A 94 -19.78 3.65 -10.64
CA GLU A 94 -20.82 2.64 -10.86
C GLU A 94 -21.60 2.34 -9.56
N GLN A 95 -20.91 2.21 -8.44
CA GLN A 95 -21.54 1.96 -7.14
C GLN A 95 -22.43 3.13 -6.70
N SER A 96 -21.99 4.37 -6.86
CA SER A 96 -22.81 5.56 -6.51
C SER A 96 -24.11 5.63 -7.30
N HIS A 97 -24.08 5.21 -8.58
CA HIS A 97 -25.29 5.16 -9.41
C HIS A 97 -26.26 4.08 -8.93
N LYS A 98 -25.75 2.91 -8.53
CA LYS A 98 -26.56 1.83 -7.93
C LYS A 98 -27.19 2.27 -6.61
N ASP A 99 -26.44 2.95 -5.76
CA ASP A 99 -26.92 3.44 -4.47
C ASP A 99 -27.98 4.54 -4.65
N ALA A 100 -27.77 5.48 -5.58
CA ALA A 100 -28.76 6.48 -5.94
C ALA A 100 -30.06 5.86 -6.46
N ALA A 101 -29.97 4.86 -7.35
CA ALA A 101 -31.15 4.14 -7.84
C ALA A 101 -31.89 3.41 -6.71
N LYS A 102 -31.15 2.82 -5.76
CA LYS A 102 -31.72 2.11 -4.61
C LYS A 102 -32.40 3.05 -3.62
N ALA A 103 -31.84 4.24 -3.37
CA ALA A 103 -32.45 5.25 -2.52
C ALA A 103 -33.79 5.72 -3.10
N VAL A 104 -33.81 6.06 -4.39
CA VAL A 104 -35.04 6.44 -5.12
C VAL A 104 -36.09 5.33 -5.05
N ALA A 105 -35.69 4.08 -5.28
CA ALA A 105 -36.60 2.93 -5.21
C ALA A 105 -37.22 2.70 -3.81
N LYS A 106 -36.59 3.22 -2.74
CA LYS A 106 -37.10 3.15 -1.37
C LYS A 106 -37.89 4.39 -0.95
N GLY A 107 -38.04 5.40 -1.82
CA GLY A 107 -38.62 6.69 -1.47
C GLY A 107 -37.72 7.51 -0.53
N GLU A 108 -36.43 7.20 -0.48
CA GLU A 108 -35.42 8.00 0.23
C GLU A 108 -34.95 9.15 -0.67
N GLU A 109 -34.35 10.17 -0.06
CA GLU A 109 -33.73 11.28 -0.82
C GLU A 109 -32.69 10.75 -1.82
N PRO A 110 -32.68 11.24 -3.08
CA PRO A 110 -31.73 10.79 -4.09
C PRO A 110 -30.28 11.04 -3.65
N LEU A 111 -29.48 9.97 -3.64
CA LEU A 111 -28.03 10.09 -3.43
C LEU A 111 -27.34 10.64 -4.69
N PRO A 112 -26.19 11.34 -4.54
CA PRO A 112 -25.44 11.86 -5.68
C PRO A 112 -24.90 10.74 -6.56
N ARG A 113 -24.88 10.99 -7.88
CA ARG A 113 -24.29 10.10 -8.89
C ARG A 113 -22.92 10.63 -9.30
N LEU A 114 -21.88 9.99 -8.80
CA LEU A 114 -20.51 10.46 -8.98
C LEU A 114 -19.98 10.08 -10.36
N ARG A 115 -19.17 10.95 -10.97
CA ARG A 115 -18.34 10.59 -12.13
C ARG A 115 -17.05 9.90 -11.68
N ALA A 116 -16.39 9.23 -12.62
CA ALA A 116 -15.06 8.67 -12.41
C ALA A 116 -13.99 9.77 -12.49
N ASP A 117 -14.09 10.78 -11.62
CA ASP A 117 -13.20 11.93 -11.54
C ASP A 117 -12.58 12.02 -10.13
N PHE A 118 -11.28 12.35 -10.08
CA PHE A 118 -10.53 12.36 -8.83
C PHE A 118 -10.97 13.49 -7.88
N LEU A 119 -11.25 14.69 -8.41
CA LEU A 119 -11.66 15.83 -7.57
C LEU A 119 -13.06 15.60 -7.03
N GLU A 120 -13.98 15.15 -7.89
CA GLU A 120 -15.35 14.81 -7.47
C GLU A 120 -15.34 13.71 -6.41
N TRP A 121 -14.50 12.68 -6.56
CA TRP A 121 -14.32 11.67 -5.52
C TRP A 121 -13.73 12.24 -4.23
N ARG A 122 -12.69 13.07 -4.32
CA ARG A 122 -12.03 13.66 -3.15
C ARG A 122 -12.99 14.51 -2.30
N GLU A 123 -13.92 15.20 -2.93
CA GLU A 123 -14.96 15.98 -2.23
C GLU A 123 -15.91 15.09 -1.41
N THR A 124 -16.02 13.80 -1.75
CA THR A 124 -16.86 12.84 -1.01
C THR A 124 -16.20 12.26 0.24
N LEU A 125 -14.90 12.46 0.43
CA LEU A 125 -14.16 11.88 1.55
C LEU A 125 -14.67 12.39 2.90
N GLN A 126 -14.73 11.49 3.88
CA GLN A 126 -15.26 11.78 5.21
C GLN A 126 -14.29 11.40 6.32
N GLY A 127 -14.48 11.99 7.50
CA GLY A 127 -13.66 11.67 8.66
C GLY A 127 -12.19 12.01 8.44
N SER A 128 -11.30 11.06 8.72
CA SER A 128 -9.85 11.18 8.52
C SER A 128 -9.42 11.05 7.07
N GLU A 129 -10.27 10.58 6.15
CA GLU A 129 -9.90 10.47 4.73
C GLU A 129 -9.74 11.85 4.08
N ARG A 130 -10.36 12.90 4.66
CA ARG A 130 -10.17 14.29 4.22
C ARG A 130 -8.77 14.83 4.43
N ASP A 131 -7.97 14.14 5.23
CA ASP A 131 -6.58 14.50 5.49
C ASP A 131 -5.64 13.97 4.37
N LEU A 132 -6.18 13.34 3.33
CA LEU A 132 -5.46 12.94 2.11
C LEU A 132 -5.04 14.17 1.29
N GLU A 133 -3.74 14.43 1.21
CA GLU A 133 -3.20 15.52 0.41
C GLU A 133 -3.06 15.15 -1.06
N GLY A 134 -2.71 13.90 -1.35
CA GLY A 134 -2.42 13.46 -2.71
C GLY A 134 -2.11 11.97 -2.79
N CYS A 135 -1.78 11.51 -3.99
CA CYS A 135 -1.46 10.10 -4.21
C CYS A 135 -0.45 9.87 -5.33
N VAL A 136 0.13 8.67 -5.34
CA VAL A 136 0.90 8.13 -6.46
C VAL A 136 0.03 7.11 -7.17
N ASN A 137 -0.43 7.46 -8.37
CA ASN A 137 -1.23 6.63 -9.23
C ASN A 137 -0.36 5.70 -10.08
N ILE A 138 -0.73 4.44 -10.16
CA ILE A 138 0.09 3.38 -10.76
C ILE A 138 -0.43 3.00 -12.15
N GLY A 139 0.45 3.10 -13.15
CA GLY A 139 0.24 2.54 -14.48
C GLY A 139 1.18 1.35 -14.73
N CYS A 140 0.66 0.13 -14.69
CA CYS A 140 1.48 -1.10 -14.68
C CYS A 140 1.09 -2.17 -15.73
N SER A 141 0.47 -1.73 -16.82
CA SER A 141 0.15 -2.52 -18.03
C SER A 141 0.06 -1.59 -19.23
N ALA A 142 0.08 -2.11 -20.45
CA ALA A 142 -0.03 -1.31 -21.67
C ALA A 142 -1.24 -0.35 -21.62
N ARG A 143 -2.41 -0.88 -21.24
CA ARG A 143 -3.63 -0.08 -21.08
C ARG A 143 -3.61 0.78 -19.82
N GLY A 144 -3.10 0.24 -18.71
CA GLY A 144 -3.06 0.92 -17.42
C GLY A 144 -2.16 2.16 -17.45
N ILE A 145 -1.05 2.11 -18.18
CA ILE A 145 -0.14 3.25 -18.38
C ILE A 145 -0.89 4.41 -19.04
N ASP A 146 -1.61 4.17 -20.14
CA ASP A 146 -2.34 5.22 -20.85
C ASP A 146 -3.45 5.82 -19.98
N ALA A 147 -4.21 4.98 -19.27
CA ALA A 147 -5.24 5.46 -18.35
C ALA A 147 -4.65 6.24 -17.17
N ALA A 148 -3.54 5.79 -16.60
CA ALA A 148 -2.92 6.41 -15.43
C ALA A 148 -2.32 7.80 -15.75
N VAL A 149 -1.83 8.01 -16.98
CA VAL A 149 -1.33 9.32 -17.44
C VAL A 149 -2.40 10.40 -17.39
N GLU A 150 -3.66 10.08 -17.67
CA GLU A 150 -4.77 11.05 -17.69
C GLU A 150 -5.03 11.70 -16.32
N PHE A 151 -4.63 11.04 -15.23
CA PHE A 151 -4.80 11.58 -13.87
C PHE A 151 -3.69 12.56 -13.47
N LEU A 152 -2.57 12.61 -14.21
CA LEU A 152 -1.46 13.52 -13.90
C LEU A 152 -1.81 15.01 -14.09
N LYS A 153 -2.97 15.32 -14.72
CA LYS A 153 -3.50 16.68 -14.82
C LYS A 153 -3.93 17.30 -13.49
N HIS A 154 -4.18 16.49 -12.46
CA HIS A 154 -4.60 16.97 -11.13
C HIS A 154 -3.39 17.23 -10.25
N ASP A 155 -3.21 18.44 -9.72
CA ASP A 155 -2.00 18.88 -8.99
C ASP A 155 -1.47 17.85 -7.99
N ASN A 156 -2.37 17.26 -7.20
CA ASN A 156 -2.03 16.34 -6.10
C ASN A 156 -1.92 14.86 -6.51
N VAL A 157 -1.89 14.56 -7.81
CA VAL A 157 -1.71 13.20 -8.33
C VAL A 157 -0.37 13.07 -9.03
N TYR A 158 0.49 12.22 -8.49
CA TYR A 158 1.77 11.81 -9.04
C TYR A 158 1.63 10.43 -9.71
N GLY A 159 2.64 10.03 -10.48
CA GLY A 159 2.64 8.77 -11.21
C GLY A 159 3.83 7.88 -10.90
N ALA A 160 3.58 6.58 -10.85
CA ALA A 160 4.61 5.56 -11.05
C ALA A 160 4.22 4.67 -12.24
N PHE A 161 5.19 4.35 -13.09
CA PHE A 161 4.95 3.56 -14.30
C PHE A 161 5.93 2.40 -14.43
N GLY A 162 5.42 1.25 -14.84
CA GLY A 162 6.16 0.00 -15.00
C GLY A 162 5.33 -1.07 -15.69
N ILE A 163 5.75 -2.34 -15.62
CA ILE A 163 4.96 -3.50 -16.01
C ILE A 163 4.87 -4.46 -14.83
N HIS A 164 3.64 -4.70 -14.38
CA HIS A 164 3.29 -5.62 -13.31
C HIS A 164 3.68 -7.06 -13.70
N PRO A 165 4.12 -7.93 -12.75
CA PRO A 165 4.49 -9.32 -13.03
C PRO A 165 3.46 -10.11 -13.86
N LEU A 166 2.18 -9.98 -13.55
CA LEU A 166 1.09 -10.62 -14.32
C LEU A 166 1.00 -10.16 -15.79
N ASN A 167 1.56 -9.00 -16.12
CA ASN A 167 1.60 -8.41 -17.46
C ASN A 167 3.01 -8.48 -18.08
N ALA A 168 3.94 -9.28 -17.54
CA ALA A 168 5.31 -9.36 -18.04
C ALA A 168 5.42 -9.71 -19.55
N HIS A 169 4.41 -10.38 -20.11
CA HIS A 169 4.30 -10.67 -21.54
C HIS A 169 4.09 -9.43 -22.43
N GLU A 170 3.67 -8.30 -21.85
CA GLU A 170 3.53 -7.02 -22.56
C GLU A 170 4.87 -6.27 -22.67
N TRP A 171 5.93 -6.74 -22.00
CA TRP A 171 7.25 -6.11 -22.04
C TRP A 171 7.93 -6.32 -23.39
N ASN A 172 8.28 -5.23 -24.07
CA ASN A 172 9.06 -5.19 -25.29
C ASN A 172 9.80 -3.84 -25.40
N SER A 173 10.57 -3.62 -26.47
CA SER A 173 11.33 -2.38 -26.66
C SER A 173 10.46 -1.14 -26.75
N GLU A 174 9.29 -1.22 -27.38
CA GLU A 174 8.35 -0.09 -27.48
C GLU A 174 7.78 0.29 -26.10
N MET A 175 7.44 -0.72 -25.29
CA MET A 175 6.97 -0.50 -23.92
C MET A 175 8.06 0.10 -23.03
N GLU A 176 9.28 -0.40 -23.15
CA GLU A 176 10.45 0.13 -22.45
C GLU A 176 10.66 1.62 -22.81
N ASP A 177 10.72 1.95 -24.10
CA ASP A 177 10.89 3.32 -24.59
C ASP A 177 9.76 4.24 -24.10
N LYS A 178 8.52 3.74 -24.10
CA LYS A 178 7.34 4.47 -23.61
C LYS A 178 7.50 4.81 -22.13
N ILE A 179 7.88 3.85 -21.29
CA ILE A 179 8.05 4.08 -19.84
C ILE A 179 9.24 5.00 -19.57
N VAL A 180 10.37 4.80 -20.25
CA VAL A 180 11.56 5.68 -20.12
C VAL A 180 11.21 7.12 -20.49
N LYS A 181 10.43 7.34 -21.55
CA LYS A 181 9.94 8.68 -21.92
C LYS A 181 9.05 9.29 -20.83
N LEU A 182 8.18 8.50 -20.19
CA LEU A 182 7.35 8.97 -19.08
C LEU A 182 8.18 9.40 -17.86
N MET A 183 9.31 8.75 -17.59
CA MET A 183 10.19 9.08 -16.45
C MET A 183 10.75 10.51 -16.50
N SER A 184 10.74 11.15 -17.68
CA SER A 184 11.17 12.55 -17.85
C SER A 184 10.16 13.60 -17.37
N ARG A 185 8.92 13.20 -17.05
CA ARG A 185 7.87 14.12 -16.60
C ARG A 185 8.01 14.40 -15.10
N ASP A 186 7.87 15.66 -14.70
CA ASP A 186 8.03 16.10 -13.30
C ASP A 186 7.15 15.36 -12.29
N LYS A 187 5.93 15.01 -12.71
CA LYS A 187 4.96 14.31 -11.86
C LYS A 187 5.16 12.79 -11.81
N VAL A 188 6.15 12.25 -12.53
CA VAL A 188 6.48 10.83 -12.53
C VAL A 188 7.63 10.58 -11.57
N VAL A 189 7.27 10.06 -10.40
CA VAL A 189 8.13 10.06 -9.21
C VAL A 189 8.80 8.72 -8.94
N ALA A 190 8.33 7.64 -9.55
CA ALA A 190 8.87 6.30 -9.33
C ALA A 190 8.71 5.38 -10.55
N TRP A 191 9.51 4.34 -10.58
CA TRP A 191 9.40 3.22 -11.50
C TRP A 191 8.62 2.08 -10.85
N GLY A 192 7.60 1.57 -11.54
CA GLY A 192 6.76 0.48 -11.07
C GLY A 192 5.27 0.79 -11.23
N GLU A 193 4.37 -0.12 -10.92
CA GLU A 193 4.59 -1.38 -10.22
C GLU A 193 5.28 -2.45 -11.08
N CYS A 194 6.32 -3.06 -10.51
CA CYS A 194 7.08 -4.18 -11.08
C CYS A 194 7.37 -5.22 -10.00
N GLY A 195 7.87 -6.41 -10.34
CA GLY A 195 8.23 -7.42 -9.34
C GLY A 195 7.83 -8.83 -9.76
N LEU A 196 7.46 -9.66 -8.78
CA LEU A 196 7.15 -11.09 -8.96
C LEU A 196 5.80 -11.46 -8.33
N ASP A 197 4.99 -12.22 -9.04
CA ASP A 197 3.70 -12.72 -8.57
C ASP A 197 3.53 -14.17 -9.02
N TYR A 198 3.80 -15.09 -8.10
CA TYR A 198 3.75 -16.54 -8.32
C TYR A 198 2.44 -17.16 -7.81
N TYR A 199 1.50 -16.33 -7.35
CA TYR A 199 0.22 -16.84 -6.88
C TYR A 199 -0.61 -17.36 -8.06
N ASP A 200 -0.76 -18.68 -8.13
CA ASP A 200 -1.61 -19.35 -9.12
C ASP A 200 -2.98 -19.71 -8.52
N LYS A 201 -4.05 -19.17 -9.12
CA LYS A 201 -5.43 -19.52 -8.73
C LYS A 201 -5.90 -20.84 -9.34
N LYS A 202 -5.24 -21.39 -10.38
CA LYS A 202 -5.69 -22.57 -11.13
C LYS A 202 -4.54 -23.32 -11.80
N THR A 203 -4.31 -24.57 -11.39
CA THR A 203 -3.57 -25.67 -12.07
C THR A 203 -2.96 -25.33 -13.44
N ARG A 204 -1.91 -24.50 -13.49
CA ARG A 204 -1.11 -24.36 -14.71
C ARG A 204 -0.31 -25.64 -14.91
N ALA A 205 -0.10 -26.03 -16.16
CA ALA A 205 0.89 -27.06 -16.46
C ALA A 205 2.27 -26.56 -15.99
N GLN A 206 3.05 -27.40 -15.31
CA GLN A 206 4.34 -27.04 -14.69
C GLN A 206 5.28 -26.27 -15.63
N LYS A 207 5.31 -26.64 -16.93
CA LYS A 207 6.14 -25.95 -17.94
C LYS A 207 5.69 -24.51 -18.22
N GLN A 208 4.38 -24.26 -18.24
CA GLN A 208 3.82 -22.93 -18.45
C GLN A 208 4.08 -22.02 -17.24
N GLU A 209 4.03 -22.60 -16.05
CA GLU A 209 4.36 -21.92 -14.80
C GLU A 209 5.83 -21.49 -14.80
N GLN A 210 6.77 -22.40 -15.08
CA GLN A 210 8.20 -22.07 -15.13
C GLN A 210 8.50 -20.97 -16.15
N HIS A 211 7.97 -21.06 -17.38
CA HIS A 211 8.17 -20.03 -18.39
C HIS A 211 7.62 -18.67 -17.95
N THR A 212 6.48 -18.65 -17.26
CA THR A 212 5.90 -17.41 -16.72
C THR A 212 6.81 -16.79 -15.67
N ARG A 213 7.36 -17.60 -14.75
CA ARG A 213 8.26 -17.12 -13.69
C ARG A 213 9.57 -16.58 -14.27
N GLU A 214 10.18 -17.31 -15.22
CA GLU A 214 11.39 -16.87 -15.91
C GLU A 214 11.20 -15.52 -16.62
N LEU A 215 10.05 -15.34 -17.28
CA LEU A 215 9.70 -14.08 -17.92
C LEU A 215 9.53 -12.94 -16.90
N GLN A 216 8.83 -13.19 -15.79
CA GLN A 216 8.69 -12.20 -14.72
C GLN A 216 10.05 -11.79 -14.15
N ARG A 217 10.94 -12.75 -13.84
CA ARG A 217 12.31 -12.47 -13.35
C ARG A 217 13.08 -11.60 -14.34
N LYS A 218 13.08 -11.96 -15.64
CA LYS A 218 13.79 -11.21 -16.69
C LYS A 218 13.27 -9.77 -16.79
N VAL A 219 11.96 -9.60 -16.81
CA VAL A 219 11.32 -8.27 -16.91
C VAL A 219 11.55 -7.45 -15.65
N PHE A 220 11.54 -8.09 -14.47
CA PHE A 220 11.80 -7.41 -13.21
C PHE A 220 13.24 -6.89 -13.14
N VAL A 221 14.23 -7.73 -13.46
CA VAL A 221 15.65 -7.31 -13.52
C VAL A 221 15.83 -6.13 -14.47
N ARG A 222 15.25 -6.19 -15.68
CA ARG A 222 15.35 -5.08 -16.63
C ARG A 222 14.77 -3.78 -16.08
N GLN A 223 13.65 -3.86 -15.37
CA GLN A 223 13.02 -2.70 -14.72
C GLN A 223 13.85 -2.16 -13.55
N ILE A 224 14.51 -3.02 -12.77
CA ILE A 224 15.47 -2.60 -11.74
C ILE A 224 16.60 -1.81 -12.37
N ASP A 225 17.25 -2.36 -13.40
CA ASP A 225 18.38 -1.70 -14.08
C ASP A 225 18.01 -0.31 -14.59
N LEU A 226 16.82 -0.18 -15.20
CA LEU A 226 16.32 1.09 -15.72
C LEU A 226 16.03 2.09 -14.60
N ALA A 227 15.35 1.66 -13.53
CA ALA A 227 15.06 2.52 -12.39
C ALA A 227 16.35 3.04 -11.71
N VAL A 228 17.34 2.17 -11.54
CA VAL A 228 18.67 2.53 -11.01
C VAL A 228 19.36 3.52 -11.93
N SER A 229 19.41 3.24 -13.24
CA SER A 229 20.08 4.13 -14.21
C SER A 229 19.47 5.53 -14.29
N LEU A 230 18.17 5.64 -14.04
CA LEU A 230 17.41 6.90 -14.07
C LEU A 230 17.29 7.56 -12.68
N GLY A 231 17.84 6.95 -11.64
CA GLY A 231 17.73 7.43 -10.25
C GLY A 231 16.28 7.48 -9.75
N LYS A 232 15.37 6.66 -10.30
CA LYS A 232 13.96 6.61 -9.92
C LYS A 232 13.76 5.58 -8.80
N PRO A 233 13.07 5.93 -7.69
CA PRO A 233 12.62 4.95 -6.70
C PRO A 233 11.86 3.79 -7.34
N LEU A 234 11.98 2.59 -6.79
CA LEU A 234 11.23 1.42 -7.25
C LEU A 234 9.94 1.22 -6.43
N VAL A 235 8.86 0.82 -7.10
CA VAL A 235 7.62 0.31 -6.48
C VAL A 235 7.49 -1.17 -6.82
N VAL A 236 7.66 -2.02 -5.80
CA VAL A 236 7.81 -3.47 -5.95
C VAL A 236 6.57 -4.20 -5.44
N HIS A 237 6.03 -5.07 -6.30
CA HIS A 237 5.06 -6.10 -5.99
C HIS A 237 5.78 -7.40 -5.68
N THR A 238 5.40 -8.07 -4.60
CA THR A 238 5.81 -9.45 -4.36
C THR A 238 4.65 -10.26 -3.78
N ARG A 239 4.41 -11.44 -4.34
CA ARG A 239 3.39 -12.36 -3.84
C ARG A 239 3.77 -13.81 -4.12
N CYS A 240 3.89 -14.62 -3.05
CA CYS A 240 4.34 -16.01 -3.11
C CYS A 240 5.68 -16.19 -3.84
N ALA A 241 6.53 -15.17 -3.82
CA ALA A 241 7.78 -15.07 -4.57
C ALA A 241 8.89 -14.45 -3.69
N GLU A 242 8.81 -14.62 -2.38
CA GLU A 242 9.63 -13.94 -1.38
C GLU A 242 11.13 -14.14 -1.59
N GLU A 243 11.55 -15.39 -1.78
CA GLU A 243 12.96 -15.78 -1.93
C GLU A 243 13.56 -15.19 -3.22
N ASP A 244 12.91 -15.41 -4.35
CA ASP A 244 13.31 -14.85 -5.65
C ASP A 244 13.31 -13.31 -5.65
N THR A 245 12.36 -12.68 -4.96
CA THR A 245 12.31 -11.22 -4.88
C THR A 245 13.53 -10.68 -4.15
N LEU A 246 13.85 -11.27 -2.99
CA LEU A 246 15.03 -10.88 -2.22
C LEU A 246 16.31 -11.13 -3.00
N GLU A 247 16.46 -12.33 -3.58
CA GLU A 247 17.61 -12.71 -4.41
C GLU A 247 17.89 -11.70 -5.53
N LEU A 248 16.86 -11.33 -6.30
CA LEU A 248 17.01 -10.40 -7.41
C LEU A 248 17.28 -8.96 -6.95
N LEU A 249 16.67 -8.53 -5.85
CA LEU A 249 16.97 -7.21 -5.28
C LEU A 249 18.42 -7.17 -4.79
N GLU A 250 18.90 -8.19 -4.07
CA GLU A 250 20.29 -8.25 -3.56
C GLU A 250 21.32 -8.28 -4.70
N ALA A 251 20.98 -8.95 -5.80
CA ALA A 251 21.88 -9.07 -6.95
C ALA A 251 21.94 -7.80 -7.82
N HIS A 252 20.86 -7.04 -7.93
CA HIS A 252 20.72 -5.97 -8.94
C HIS A 252 20.47 -4.56 -8.37
N LEU A 253 19.99 -4.44 -7.13
CA LEU A 253 19.63 -3.16 -6.54
C LEU A 253 20.72 -2.69 -5.56
N PRO A 254 21.29 -1.48 -5.71
CA PRO A 254 22.15 -0.90 -4.69
C PRO A 254 21.42 -0.80 -3.34
N GLU A 255 22.09 -1.14 -2.25
CA GLU A 255 21.53 -1.13 -0.88
C GLU A 255 20.85 0.20 -0.48
N SER A 256 21.38 1.32 -0.97
CA SER A 256 20.87 2.66 -0.68
C SER A 256 19.78 3.14 -1.65
N HIS A 257 19.47 2.39 -2.71
CA HIS A 257 18.48 2.80 -3.70
C HIS A 257 17.08 2.83 -3.07
N PRO A 258 16.29 3.91 -3.23
CA PRO A 258 14.95 3.98 -2.67
C PRO A 258 14.02 2.92 -3.26
N VAL A 259 13.38 2.12 -2.41
CA VAL A 259 12.44 1.09 -2.84
C VAL A 259 11.24 1.03 -1.89
N HIS A 260 10.05 0.97 -2.48
CA HIS A 260 8.78 0.82 -1.80
C HIS A 260 8.19 -0.53 -2.16
N VAL A 261 8.22 -1.49 -1.23
CA VAL A 261 7.49 -2.76 -1.39
C VAL A 261 6.06 -2.50 -0.96
N HIS A 262 5.17 -2.37 -1.94
CA HIS A 262 3.78 -2.01 -1.68
C HIS A 262 2.98 -3.23 -1.24
N CYS A 263 1.85 -2.98 -0.57
CA CYS A 263 0.90 -4.00 -0.15
C CYS A 263 1.58 -5.24 0.47
N PHE A 264 2.52 -5.01 1.37
CA PHE A 264 3.31 -6.06 1.98
C PHE A 264 2.40 -6.97 2.81
N THR A 265 2.21 -8.20 2.34
CA THR A 265 1.41 -9.24 3.02
C THR A 265 2.24 -10.44 3.47
N SER A 266 3.55 -10.43 3.21
CA SER A 266 4.46 -11.56 3.45
C SER A 266 4.93 -11.66 4.91
N SER A 267 5.73 -12.69 5.16
CA SER A 267 6.23 -13.05 6.50
C SER A 267 7.12 -11.98 7.14
N GLN A 268 7.15 -11.95 8.48
CA GLN A 268 8.07 -11.12 9.25
C GLN A 268 9.54 -11.38 8.92
N LYS A 269 9.89 -12.64 8.58
CA LYS A 269 11.26 -13.00 8.18
C LYS A 269 11.69 -12.23 6.93
N LEU A 270 10.84 -12.16 5.91
CA LEU A 270 11.13 -11.38 4.71
C LEU A 270 11.21 -9.88 5.04
N ALA A 271 10.28 -9.36 5.86
CA ALA A 271 10.29 -7.96 6.25
C ALA A 271 11.61 -7.56 6.91
N SER A 272 12.11 -8.37 7.85
CA SER A 272 13.41 -8.16 8.49
C SER A 272 14.56 -8.20 7.48
N ALA A 273 14.61 -9.24 6.63
CA ALA A 273 15.69 -9.36 5.63
C ALA A 273 15.74 -8.16 4.68
N LEU A 274 14.58 -7.70 4.19
CA LEU A 274 14.47 -6.53 3.32
C LEU A 274 14.89 -5.23 4.02
N LEU A 275 14.49 -5.03 5.28
CA LEU A 275 14.83 -3.81 6.02
C LEU A 275 16.30 -3.79 6.48
N GLU A 276 16.90 -4.96 6.73
CA GLU A 276 18.32 -5.09 7.07
C GLU A 276 19.20 -4.95 5.84
N GLY A 277 18.81 -5.51 4.70
CA GLY A 277 19.58 -5.50 3.46
C GLY A 277 19.48 -4.22 2.62
N PHE A 278 18.46 -3.38 2.86
CA PHE A 278 18.22 -2.17 2.06
C PHE A 278 17.88 -0.95 2.92
N SER A 279 18.86 -0.08 3.13
CA SER A 279 18.68 1.17 3.89
C SER A 279 17.65 2.14 3.26
N GLY A 280 17.48 2.07 1.93
CA GLY A 280 16.51 2.85 1.17
C GLY A 280 15.08 2.29 1.19
N LEU A 281 14.85 1.11 1.78
CA LEU A 281 13.60 0.37 1.65
C LEU A 281 12.51 0.88 2.60
N ARG A 282 11.26 0.87 2.12
CA ARG A 282 10.03 1.13 2.86
C ARG A 282 9.00 0.04 2.56
N LEU A 283 8.28 -0.40 3.59
CA LEU A 283 7.18 -1.36 3.46
C LEU A 283 5.83 -0.62 3.52
N GLY A 284 4.99 -0.83 2.52
CA GLY A 284 3.62 -0.31 2.45
C GLY A 284 2.63 -1.34 3.00
N PHE A 285 1.73 -0.92 3.87
CA PHE A 285 0.67 -1.78 4.44
C PHE A 285 -0.71 -1.25 4.04
N THR A 286 -1.65 -2.16 3.77
CA THR A 286 -3.00 -1.80 3.32
C THR A 286 -4.05 -2.29 4.32
N GLY A 287 -5.33 -2.01 4.08
CA GLY A 287 -6.44 -2.57 4.86
C GLY A 287 -6.43 -4.10 4.98
N VAL A 288 -5.68 -4.83 4.14
CA VAL A 288 -5.51 -6.28 4.21
C VAL A 288 -4.98 -6.73 5.59
N VAL A 289 -4.19 -5.90 6.29
CA VAL A 289 -3.68 -6.22 7.63
C VAL A 289 -4.79 -6.44 8.67
N THR A 290 -6.00 -5.96 8.38
CA THR A 290 -7.17 -6.07 9.27
C THR A 290 -8.02 -7.31 9.03
N PHE A 291 -7.71 -8.11 8.00
CA PHE A 291 -8.45 -9.33 7.71
C PHE A 291 -8.11 -10.45 8.71
N LYS A 292 -9.12 -11.25 9.06
CA LYS A 292 -8.97 -12.36 10.03
C LYS A 292 -7.88 -13.37 9.66
N ASN A 293 -7.54 -13.48 8.37
CA ASN A 293 -6.56 -14.42 7.85
C ASN A 293 -5.17 -13.78 7.66
N ALA A 294 -4.97 -12.52 8.06
CA ALA A 294 -3.73 -11.77 7.84
C ALA A 294 -2.70 -11.94 8.97
N GLN A 295 -2.72 -13.06 9.72
CA GLN A 295 -1.88 -13.23 10.92
C GLN A 295 -0.39 -12.98 10.64
N GLU A 296 0.12 -13.45 9.50
CA GLU A 296 1.51 -13.23 9.08
C GLU A 296 1.80 -11.75 8.80
N THR A 297 0.89 -11.06 8.11
CA THR A 297 1.00 -9.63 7.82
C THR A 297 0.87 -8.77 9.08
N THR A 298 0.00 -9.14 10.02
CA THR A 298 -0.13 -8.45 11.30
C THR A 298 1.17 -8.57 12.09
N SER A 299 1.84 -9.73 12.04
CA SER A 299 3.08 -9.97 12.79
C SER A 299 4.29 -9.24 12.19
N SER A 300 4.28 -8.96 10.88
CA SER A 300 5.32 -8.22 10.17
C SER A 300 5.14 -6.70 10.22
N ALA A 301 3.94 -6.21 10.52
CA ALA A 301 3.72 -4.80 10.80
C ALA A 301 4.38 -4.42 12.14
N PRO A 302 5.02 -3.24 12.26
CA PRO A 302 5.64 -2.80 13.52
C PRO A 302 4.62 -2.85 14.68
N PRO A 303 5.04 -3.08 15.94
CA PRO A 303 4.16 -3.33 17.09
C PRO A 303 3.12 -2.21 17.35
N ARG A 304 3.33 -1.00 16.84
CA ARG A 304 2.35 0.10 16.84
C ARG A 304 1.17 -0.08 15.88
N MET A 305 1.28 -0.97 14.89
CA MET A 305 0.20 -1.37 13.98
C MET A 305 -0.37 -2.76 14.30
N ALA A 306 0.42 -3.63 14.96
CA ALA A 306 0.08 -5.03 15.21
C ALA A 306 -0.54 -5.34 16.59
N THR A 307 -0.48 -4.40 17.54
CA THR A 307 -1.05 -4.63 18.88
C THR A 307 -1.92 -3.47 19.34
N ALA A 308 -3.21 -3.74 19.42
CA ALA A 308 -4.13 -3.04 20.29
C ALA A 308 -5.06 -4.09 20.90
N SER A 309 -4.60 -4.67 22.01
CA SER A 309 -5.43 -5.42 22.97
C SER A 309 -6.59 -4.56 23.47
#